data_AF-A0A535XSN7-F1
#
_entry.id   AF-A0A535XSN7-F1
#
_cell.length_a   1.000
_cell.length_b   1.000
_cell.length_c   1.000
_cell.angle_alpha   90.00
_cell.angle_beta   90.00
_cell.angle_gamma   90.00
#
_symmetry.space_group_name_H-M   'P 1'
#
loop_
_entity.id
_entity.type
_entity.pdbx_description
1 polymer ?
#
loop_
_entity_poly.entity_id
_entity_poly.type
_entity_poly.pdbx_seq_one_letter_code
_entity_poly.pdbx_strand_id
1 'polypeptide(L)' 'GGWTHPMHLHMEEHHVISRSSANLAVNKDDTGKEDVVALQPSESTVIYRRFRTFLGNYVAHCHNLAHEDHNMMFGWTIRK' A
#
# COMPACT_ATOMS: atom_id res chain seq x y z
N GLY A 1 -10.52 10.31 -10.24
CA GLY A 1 -9.86 10.60 -8.95
C GLY A 1 -10.87 11.25 -8.04
N GLY A 2 -10.86 10.93 -6.74
CA GLY A 2 -11.88 11.37 -5.77
C GLY A 2 -12.26 10.30 -4.74
N TRP A 3 -11.77 9.07 -4.93
CA TRP A 3 -12.02 7.93 -4.07
C TRP A 3 -10.78 7.69 -3.20
N THR A 4 -11.00 7.11 -2.02
CA THR A 4 -9.91 6.57 -1.21
C THR A 4 -9.57 5.16 -1.72
N HIS A 5 -8.29 4.87 -1.89
CA HIS A 5 -7.80 3.56 -2.31
C HIS A 5 -6.97 2.93 -1.19
N PRO A 6 -7.53 1.99 -0.39
CA PRO A 6 -6.75 1.22 0.58
C PRO A 6 -5.84 0.24 -0.18
N MET A 7 -4.59 0.62 -0.41
CA MET A 7 -3.64 -0.21 -1.17
C MET A 7 -3.00 -1.25 -0.24
N HIS A 8 -3.28 -2.52 -0.51
CA HIS A 8 -2.73 -3.67 0.20
C HIS A 8 -1.63 -4.35 -0.62
N LEU A 9 -0.54 -4.75 0.03
CA LEU A 9 0.54 -5.49 -0.59
C LEU A 9 0.80 -6.78 0.19
N HIS A 10 0.63 -7.94 -0.45
CA HIS A 10 0.89 -9.25 0.17
C HIS A 10 2.37 -9.39 0.59
N MET A 11 2.70 -10.42 1.38
CA MET A 11 4.03 -10.74 1.95
C MET A 11 4.33 -10.12 3.34
N GLU A 12 5.11 -9.03 3.46
CA GLU A 12 5.56 -8.50 4.76
C GLU A 12 5.15 -7.04 4.99
N GLU A 13 4.87 -6.62 6.21
CA GLU A 13 4.45 -5.26 6.53
C GLU A 13 5.47 -4.19 6.07
N HIS A 14 4.99 -2.97 5.87
CA HIS A 14 5.75 -1.78 5.48
C HIS A 14 5.64 -0.69 6.53
N HIS A 15 6.61 0.23 6.51
CA HIS A 15 6.48 1.51 7.22
C HIS A 15 6.16 2.61 6.23
N VAL A 16 5.27 3.51 6.60
CA VAL A 16 5.04 4.76 5.84
C VAL A 16 6.17 5.74 6.15
N ILE A 17 6.82 6.24 5.10
CA ILE A 17 7.96 7.17 5.20
C ILE A 17 7.51 8.61 5.04
N SER A 18 6.63 8.88 4.07
CA SER A 18 6.09 10.21 3.81
C SER A 18 4.82 10.15 2.99
N ARG A 19 4.02 11.22 3.07
CA ARG A 19 2.76 11.42 2.33
C ARG A 19 2.77 12.83 1.73
N SER A 20 2.27 13.00 0.51
CA SER A 20 2.22 14.30 -0.17
C SER A 20 0.98 15.14 0.17
N SER A 21 0.15 14.67 1.10
CA SER A 21 -1.20 15.21 1.32
C SER A 21 -1.19 16.69 1.72
N ALA A 22 -2.26 17.40 1.35
CA ALA A 22 -2.51 18.78 1.79
C ALA A 22 -2.77 18.90 3.31
N ASN A 23 -3.04 17.78 3.99
CA ASN A 23 -3.28 17.70 5.43
C ASN A 23 -2.19 16.82 6.06
N LEU A 24 -1.03 17.43 6.32
CA LEU A 24 0.18 16.84 6.90
C LEU A 24 0.02 16.23 8.31
N ALA A 25 -1.21 16.08 8.82
CA ALA A 25 -1.43 15.31 10.02
C ALA A 25 -1.04 13.85 9.69
N VAL A 26 0.08 13.41 10.26
CA VAL A 26 0.53 12.02 10.24
C VAL A 26 -0.67 11.15 10.60
N ASN A 27 -1.09 10.25 9.70
CA ASN A 27 -2.17 9.34 10.06
C ASN A 27 -1.65 8.52 11.24
N LYS A 28 -2.46 8.39 12.30
CA LYS A 28 -2.07 7.64 13.51
C LYS A 28 -1.57 6.22 13.18
N ASP A 29 -2.09 5.65 12.10
CA ASP A 29 -1.75 4.30 11.63
C ASP A 29 -0.36 4.28 10.94
N ASP A 30 0.20 5.42 10.54
CA ASP A 30 1.53 5.51 9.90
C ASP A 30 2.69 5.35 10.91
N THR A 31 2.40 5.21 12.21
CA THR A 31 3.42 5.07 13.27
C THR A 31 3.93 3.64 13.43
N GLY A 32 3.21 2.67 12.86
CA GLY A 32 3.48 1.25 12.97
C GLY A 32 3.98 0.61 11.68
N LYS A 33 4.02 -0.72 11.72
CA LYS A 33 4.15 -1.56 10.53
C LYS A 33 2.75 -1.96 10.10
N GLU A 34 2.43 -1.71 8.85
CA GLU A 34 1.12 -2.00 8.28
C GLU A 34 1.27 -2.74 6.94
N ASP A 35 0.24 -3.42 6.48
CA ASP A 35 0.20 -4.03 5.15
C ASP A 35 -0.80 -3.34 4.21
N VAL A 36 -1.50 -2.31 4.68
CA VAL A 36 -2.43 -1.46 3.93
C VAL A 36 -2.16 0.03 4.15
N VAL A 37 -2.17 0.82 3.06
CA VAL A 37 -2.22 2.30 3.14
C VAL A 37 -3.51 2.83 2.52
N ALA A 38 -4.29 3.56 3.30
CA ALA A 38 -5.43 4.32 2.77
C ALA A 38 -4.95 5.57 2.02
N LEU A 39 -4.84 5.49 0.69
CA LEU A 39 -4.52 6.64 -0.18
C LEU A 39 -5.74 7.53 -0.36
N GLN A 40 -5.67 8.75 0.14
CA GLN A 40 -6.69 9.78 -0.04
C GLN A 40 -6.71 10.34 -1.48
N PRO A 41 -7.77 11.05 -1.87
CA PRO A 41 -7.81 11.73 -3.15
C PRO A 41 -6.58 12.63 -3.35
N SER A 42 -5.90 12.44 -4.50
CA SER A 42 -4.68 13.18 -4.88
C SER A 42 -3.49 13.01 -3.92
N GLU A 43 -3.50 11.98 -3.09
CA GLU A 43 -2.38 11.65 -2.21
C GLU A 43 -1.40 10.68 -2.87
N SER A 44 -0.12 10.86 -2.58
CA SER A 44 0.92 9.87 -2.81
C SER A 44 1.63 9.54 -1.50
N THR A 45 1.99 8.28 -1.32
CA THR A 45 2.68 7.77 -0.12
C THR A 45 3.95 7.05 -0.53
N VAL A 46 5.03 7.28 0.21
CA VAL A 46 6.28 6.51 0.12
C VAL A 46 6.29 5.49 1.25
N ILE A 47 6.48 4.22 0.92
CA ILE A 47 6.59 3.14 1.89
C ILE A 47 7.97 2.49 1.84
N TYR A 48 8.43 1.97 2.98
CA TYR A 48 9.64 1.17 3.08
C TYR A 48 9.29 -0.28 3.44
N ARG A 49 9.83 -1.22 2.66
CA ARG A 49 9.74 -2.66 2.89
C ARG A 49 11.12 -3.29 2.84
N ARG A 50 11.33 -4.33 3.65
CA ARG A 50 12.58 -5.07 3.71
C ARG A 50 12.35 -6.55 3.40
N PHE A 51 12.58 -6.94 2.16
CA PHE A 51 12.45 -8.34 1.73
C PHE A 51 13.66 -9.16 2.19
N ARG A 52 13.43 -10.14 3.08
CA ARG A 52 14.50 -10.97 3.69
C ARG A 52 14.36 -12.46 3.40
N THR A 53 13.13 -12.94 3.30
CA THR A 53 12.75 -14.35 3.14
C THR A 53 11.60 -14.48 2.15
N PHE A 54 11.11 -15.70 1.92
CA PHE A 54 9.91 -16.00 1.10
C PHE A 54 9.95 -15.36 -0.30
N LEU A 55 10.83 -15.89 -1.15
CA LEU A 55 10.86 -15.51 -2.57
C LEU A 55 9.63 -16.07 -3.27
N GLY A 56 9.10 -15.33 -4.24
CA GLY A 56 7.91 -15.78 -4.95
C GLY A 56 7.14 -14.65 -5.62
N ASN A 57 6.01 -15.04 -6.20
CA ASN A 57 5.03 -14.14 -6.78
C ASN A 57 4.00 -13.74 -5.73
N TYR A 58 3.67 -12.47 -5.70
CA TYR A 58 2.71 -11.87 -4.80
C TYR A 58 1.81 -10.91 -5.58
N VAL A 59 0.72 -10.50 -4.95
CA VAL A 59 -0.18 -9.49 -5.49
C VAL A 59 -0.15 -8.23 -4.62
N ALA A 60 -0.55 -7.13 -5.23
CA ALA A 60 -0.88 -5.90 -4.57
C ALA A 60 -2.14 -5.34 -5.24
N HIS A 61 -3.06 -4.81 -4.44
CA HIS A 61 -4.37 -4.42 -4.94
C HIS A 61 -5.00 -3.34 -4.08
N CYS A 62 -5.99 -2.66 -4.64
CA CYS A 62 -6.91 -1.88 -3.83
C CYS A 62 -7.82 -2.84 -3.07
N HIS A 63 -7.89 -2.71 -1.75
CA HIS A 63 -8.69 -3.55 -0.86
C HIS A 63 -10.17 -3.09 -0.78
N ASN A 64 -10.57 -2.20 -1.68
CA ASN A 64 -11.98 -2.00 -2.02
C ASN A 64 -12.33 -3.09 -3.04
N LEU A 65 -13.14 -4.07 -2.63
CA LEU A 65 -13.45 -5.25 -3.45
C LEU A 65 -14.06 -4.89 -4.81
N ALA A 66 -14.88 -3.85 -4.89
CA ALA A 66 -15.40 -3.40 -6.18
C ALA A 66 -14.29 -2.89 -7.09
N HIS A 67 -13.26 -2.22 -6.56
CA HIS A 67 -12.11 -1.82 -7.36
C HIS A 67 -11.20 -3.00 -7.69
N GLU A 68 -10.97 -3.90 -6.73
CA GLU A 68 -10.20 -5.14 -6.89
C GLU A 68 -10.73 -6.00 -8.03
N ASP A 69 -12.01 -6.39 -7.94
CA ASP A 69 -12.70 -7.27 -8.89
C ASP A 69 -12.80 -6.64 -10.29
N HIS A 70 -12.81 -5.30 -10.35
CA HIS A 70 -12.81 -4.54 -11.60
C HIS A 70 -11.40 -4.08 -12.01
N ASN A 71 -10.39 -4.90 -11.70
CA ASN A 71 -9.03 -4.86 -12.25
C ASN A 71 -8.04 -3.88 -11.58
N MET A 72 -8.27 -3.47 -10.33
CA MET A 72 -7.30 -2.69 -9.55
C MET A 72 -6.36 -3.59 -8.74
N MET A 73 -5.70 -4.52 -9.44
CA MET A 73 -4.74 -5.49 -8.90
C MET A 73 -3.55 -5.64 -9.84
N PHE A 74 -2.35 -5.84 -9.28
CA PHE A 74 -1.16 -6.19 -10.04
C PHE A 74 -0.30 -7.23 -9.32
N GLY A 75 0.41 -8.03 -10.12
CA GLY A 75 1.39 -9.00 -9.62
C GLY A 75 2.79 -8.41 -9.53
N TRP A 76 3.59 -8.93 -8.60
CA TRP A 76 5.00 -8.59 -8.45
C TRP A 76 5.79 -9.80 -7.93
N THR A 77 7.11 -9.80 -8.13
CA THR A 77 7.96 -10.94 -7.75
C THR A 77 9.13 -10.48 -6.88
N ILE A 78 9.34 -11.18 -5.76
CA ILE A 78 10.56 -11.07 -4.97
C ILE A 78 11.55 -12.12 -5.49
N ARG A 79 12.72 -11.66 -5.96
CA ARG A 79 13.80 -12.50 -6.50
C ARG A 79 15.09 -12.26 -5.73
N LYS A 80 16.05 -13.18 -5.87
CA LYS A 80 17.42 -13.00 -5.39
C LYS A 80 18.18 -12.01 -6.26
#